data_AF-A0A2A2HNA1-F1
#
_entry.id   AF-A0A2A2HNA1-F1
#
_cell.length_a   1.000
_cell.length_b   1.000
_cell.length_c   1.000
_cell.angle_alpha   90.00
_cell.angle_beta   90.00
_cell.angle_gamma   90.00
#
_symmetry.space_group_name_H-M   'P 1'
#
loop_
_entity.id
_entity.type
_entity.pdbx_description
1 polymer ?
#
loop_
_entity_poly.entity_id
_entity_poly.type
_entity_poly.pdbx_seq_one_letter_code
_entity_poly.pdbx_strand_id
1 'polypeptide(L)'
;MANVETLRDFLISLGFKVDDSGMRKFQSVVTGVSANVIKLGATVEGATLAVVGFTTQIAAGLDKMYWASARTGASVNGIKALGYAASLTGSSAEAARGSLENLARFLRNSPGAEGFLNRLGVQTRDANGNLQDMSAIFTRVGNKLASMPYYRANQYAQLLGIDENTLMAMRRGLNGFSADYQRMLKQTGFNADIAAKQSNQFTISMKGLTGLFGILRDKIGSHLAGGLSREIDNLRKRLLDNFPKIERVLTSIIKGIIQAGEIVSRVIWRM
;
A
#
# COMPACT_ATOMS: atom_id res chain seq x y z
N MET A 1 14.77 23.47 8.95
CA MET A 1 14.43 24.03 10.28
C MET A 1 13.36 25.13 10.19
N ALA A 2 13.31 25.97 9.14
CA ALA A 2 12.33 27.05 8.98
C ALA A 2 10.83 26.66 8.79
N ASN A 3 10.51 25.41 8.42
CA ASN A 3 9.13 24.96 8.18
C ASN A 3 8.40 24.45 9.44
N VAL A 4 9.11 24.22 10.54
CA VAL A 4 8.54 23.69 11.80
C VAL A 4 8.09 24.83 12.71
N GLU A 5 8.82 25.95 12.70
CA GLU A 5 8.46 27.17 13.45
C GLU A 5 7.22 27.85 12.88
N THR A 6 7.10 27.95 11.55
CA THR A 6 5.94 28.55 10.88
C THR A 6 4.63 27.78 11.11
N LEU A 7 4.69 26.45 11.18
CA LEU A 7 3.53 25.62 11.50
C LEU A 7 3.15 25.71 12.99
N ARG A 8 4.15 25.81 13.87
CA ARG A 8 3.97 26.00 15.31
C ARG A 8 3.32 27.35 15.62
N ASP A 9 3.85 28.43 15.06
CA ASP A 9 3.37 29.80 15.28
C ASP A 9 1.94 29.98 14.76
N PHE A 10 1.60 29.29 13.67
CA PHE A 10 0.26 29.26 13.11
C PHE A 10 -0.77 28.49 13.96
N LEU A 11 -0.36 27.40 14.63
CA LEU A 11 -1.26 26.66 15.52
C LEU A 11 -1.45 27.39 16.86
N ILE A 12 -0.43 28.12 17.33
CA ILE A 12 -0.48 28.98 18.51
C ILE A 12 -1.39 30.19 18.26
N SER A 13 -1.34 30.80 17.05
CA SER A 13 -2.19 31.94 16.69
C SER A 13 -3.68 31.60 16.58
N LEU A 14 -4.02 30.31 16.44
CA LEU A 14 -5.38 29.78 16.40
C LEU A 14 -5.92 29.36 17.78
N GLY A 15 -5.18 29.61 18.86
CA GLY A 15 -5.63 29.38 20.25
C GLY A 15 -5.57 27.92 20.70
N PHE A 16 -4.96 27.02 19.92
CA PHE A 16 -4.71 25.64 20.33
C PHE A 16 -3.49 25.59 21.26
N LYS A 17 -3.65 25.06 22.47
CA LYS A 17 -2.52 24.70 23.33
C LYS A 17 -1.81 23.50 22.70
N VAL A 18 -0.76 23.75 21.94
CA VAL A 18 0.03 22.67 21.34
C VAL A 18 1.15 22.31 22.31
N ASP A 19 1.09 21.10 22.87
CA ASP A 19 2.22 20.54 23.60
C ASP A 19 3.24 19.94 22.60
N ASP A 20 4.53 19.99 22.95
CA ASP A 20 5.58 19.43 22.08
C ASP A 20 5.38 17.92 21.82
N SER A 21 4.63 17.22 22.69
CA SER A 21 4.29 15.80 22.52
C SER A 21 3.22 15.58 21.45
N GLY A 22 2.16 16.40 21.42
CA GLY A 22 1.07 16.36 20.44
C GLY A 22 1.54 16.81 19.07
N MET A 23 2.46 17.77 18.99
CA MET A 23 3.10 18.20 17.74
C MET A 23 3.99 17.11 17.15
N ARG A 24 4.77 16.40 17.97
CA ARG A 24 5.57 15.24 17.53
C ARG A 24 4.70 14.07 17.10
N LYS A 25 3.59 13.80 17.79
CA LYS A 25 2.60 12.79 17.39
C LYS A 25 1.89 13.19 16.10
N PHE A 26 1.48 14.44 15.96
CA PHE A 26 0.87 14.96 14.74
C PHE A 26 1.85 14.94 13.56
N GLN A 27 3.10 15.34 13.76
CA GLN A 27 4.13 15.30 12.73
C GLN A 27 4.49 13.86 12.37
N SER A 28 4.54 12.93 13.32
CA SER A 28 4.69 11.49 13.10
C SER A 28 3.52 10.88 12.34
N VAL A 29 2.28 11.32 12.61
CA VAL A 29 1.09 10.91 11.87
C VAL A 29 1.09 11.52 10.47
N VAL A 30 1.45 12.79 10.31
CA VAL A 30 1.49 13.49 9.00
C VAL A 30 2.64 12.98 8.12
N THR A 31 3.82 12.72 8.69
CA THR A 31 4.93 12.07 7.96
C THR A 31 4.64 10.60 7.71
N GLY A 32 3.97 9.87 8.63
CA GLY A 32 3.51 8.50 8.41
C GLY A 32 2.40 8.38 7.34
N VAL A 33 1.60 9.43 7.16
CA VAL A 33 0.55 9.50 6.12
C VAL A 33 1.10 9.97 4.76
N SER A 34 2.23 10.68 4.74
CA SER A 34 2.83 11.22 3.50
C SER A 34 4.02 10.42 2.97
N ALA A 35 4.74 9.70 3.84
CA ALA A 35 5.84 8.84 3.46
C ALA A 35 5.34 7.40 3.33
N ASN A 36 5.05 6.99 2.11
CA ASN A 36 5.09 5.59 1.64
C ASN A 36 5.12 4.54 2.76
N VAL A 37 3.94 4.05 3.18
CA VAL A 37 3.78 2.91 4.12
C VAL A 37 4.37 1.59 3.54
N ILE A 38 5.09 1.67 2.43
CA ILE A 38 5.88 0.60 1.82
C ILE A 38 7.23 1.19 1.37
N LYS A 39 8.06 1.66 2.30
CA LYS A 39 9.51 1.68 2.06
C LYS A 39 10.17 0.66 2.97
N LEU A 40 10.28 -0.55 2.42
CA LEU A 40 11.33 -1.49 2.78
C LEU A 40 12.65 -0.70 2.92
N GLY A 41 13.25 -0.74 4.11
CA GLY A 41 14.67 -0.44 4.27
C GLY A 41 15.08 0.99 4.62
N ALA A 42 14.32 1.74 5.43
CA ALA A 42 14.89 2.90 6.13
C ALA A 42 14.96 2.60 7.63
N THR A 43 16.16 2.29 8.11
CA THR A 43 16.52 2.26 9.53
C THR A 43 16.23 3.62 10.16
N VAL A 44 15.06 3.76 10.78
CA VAL A 44 14.74 4.88 11.66
C VAL A 44 14.93 4.39 13.08
N GLU A 45 15.83 5.05 13.81
CA GLU A 45 16.18 4.76 15.19
C GLU A 45 14.93 4.66 16.09
N GLY A 46 14.76 3.50 16.74
CA GLY A 46 13.70 3.24 17.71
C GLY A 46 13.02 1.88 17.51
N ALA A 47 13.22 0.95 18.44
CA ALA A 47 12.66 -0.41 18.38
C ALA A 47 11.13 -0.44 18.16
N THR A 48 10.40 0.57 18.64
CA THR A 48 8.93 0.64 18.55
C THR A 48 8.40 0.85 17.12
N LEU A 49 9.05 1.70 16.31
CA LEU A 49 8.59 1.96 14.93
C LEU A 49 8.89 0.77 14.00
N ALA A 50 10.02 0.07 14.23
CA ALA A 50 10.38 -1.12 13.48
C ALA A 50 9.36 -2.26 13.66
N VAL A 51 8.86 -2.46 14.88
CA VAL A 51 7.85 -3.49 15.18
C VAL A 51 6.52 -3.20 14.47
N VAL A 52 6.05 -1.94 14.50
CA VAL A 52 4.81 -1.55 13.81
C VAL A 52 4.94 -1.70 12.30
N GLY A 53 6.05 -1.24 11.71
CA GLY A 53 6.31 -1.38 10.28
C GLY A 53 6.42 -2.85 9.82
N PHE A 54 7.07 -3.69 10.62
CA PHE A 54 7.15 -5.13 10.34
C PHE A 54 5.75 -5.79 10.40
N THR A 55 4.97 -5.44 11.42
CA THR A 55 3.61 -5.96 11.60
C THR A 55 2.68 -5.53 10.46
N THR A 56 2.73 -4.26 10.03
CA THR A 56 1.92 -3.76 8.91
C THR A 56 2.31 -4.45 7.60
N GLN A 57 3.59 -4.69 7.36
CA GLN A 57 4.06 -5.39 6.17
C GLN A 57 3.55 -6.84 6.12
N ILE A 58 3.69 -7.58 7.22
CA ILE A 58 3.16 -8.95 7.33
C ILE A 58 1.64 -8.95 7.15
N ALA A 59 0.95 -8.06 7.85
CA ALA A 59 -0.51 -7.97 7.79
C ALA A 59 -0.99 -7.65 6.37
N ALA A 60 -0.32 -6.75 5.64
CA ALA A 60 -0.67 -6.45 4.26
C ALA A 60 -0.48 -7.66 3.33
N GLY A 61 0.58 -8.46 3.53
CA GLY A 61 0.80 -9.69 2.79
C GLY A 61 -0.29 -10.74 3.05
N LEU A 62 -0.66 -10.93 4.31
CA LEU A 62 -1.68 -11.89 4.72
C LEU A 62 -3.11 -11.43 4.40
N ASP A 63 -3.39 -10.12 4.43
CA ASP A 63 -4.66 -9.52 3.97
C ASP A 63 -4.90 -9.79 2.48
N LYS A 64 -3.86 -9.69 1.64
CA LYS A 64 -3.96 -10.08 0.22
C LYS A 64 -4.38 -11.55 0.07
N MET A 65 -3.84 -12.43 0.92
CA MET A 65 -4.19 -13.85 0.89
C MET A 65 -5.60 -14.12 1.43
N TYR A 66 -6.04 -13.37 2.45
CA TYR A 66 -7.43 -13.40 2.93
C TYR A 66 -8.41 -13.12 1.79
N TRP A 67 -8.19 -12.03 1.06
CA TRP A 67 -9.07 -11.67 -0.06
C TRP A 67 -8.96 -12.64 -1.24
N ALA A 68 -7.78 -13.20 -1.49
CA ALA A 68 -7.62 -14.25 -2.50
C ALA A 68 -8.40 -15.53 -2.10
N SER A 69 -8.36 -15.91 -0.83
CA SER A 69 -9.15 -17.02 -0.29
C SER A 69 -10.64 -16.79 -0.50
N ALA A 70 -11.16 -15.61 -0.10
CA ALA A 70 -12.56 -15.25 -0.30
C ALA A 70 -12.99 -15.26 -1.77
N ARG A 71 -12.12 -14.80 -2.68
CA ARG A 71 -12.41 -14.78 -4.13
C ARG A 71 -12.32 -16.14 -4.80
N THR A 72 -11.59 -17.10 -4.24
CA THR A 72 -11.30 -18.37 -4.93
C THR A 72 -11.96 -19.58 -4.30
N GLY A 73 -12.26 -19.52 -3.00
CA GLY A 73 -12.64 -20.71 -2.22
C GLY A 73 -11.44 -21.62 -1.88
N ALA A 74 -10.20 -21.17 -2.12
CA ALA A 74 -9.01 -21.84 -1.60
C ALA A 74 -8.73 -21.37 -0.17
N SER A 75 -8.28 -22.26 0.69
CA SER A 75 -7.68 -21.89 1.97
C SER A 75 -6.43 -21.03 1.78
N VAL A 76 -6.16 -20.16 2.75
CA VAL A 76 -4.95 -19.34 2.76
C VAL A 76 -3.72 -20.24 2.82
N ASN A 77 -3.79 -21.32 3.60
CA ASN A 77 -2.75 -22.35 3.64
C ASN A 77 -2.48 -22.92 2.24
N GLY A 78 -3.53 -23.28 1.50
CA GLY A 78 -3.42 -23.78 0.13
C GLY A 78 -2.80 -22.77 -0.83
N ILE A 79 -3.22 -21.52 -0.78
CA ILE A 79 -2.66 -20.42 -1.61
C ILE A 79 -1.17 -20.24 -1.34
N LYS A 80 -0.75 -20.21 -0.07
CA LYS A 80 0.67 -20.05 0.29
C LYS A 80 1.50 -21.26 -0.13
N ALA A 81 0.98 -22.48 0.03
CA ALA A 81 1.66 -23.70 -0.41
C ALA A 81 1.88 -23.72 -1.93
N LEU A 82 0.85 -23.36 -2.70
CA LEU A 82 0.98 -23.22 -4.16
C LEU A 82 1.97 -22.13 -4.56
N GLY A 83 1.93 -20.96 -3.92
CA GLY A 83 2.85 -19.87 -4.20
C GLY A 83 4.30 -20.23 -3.90
N TYR A 84 4.54 -20.93 -2.78
CA TYR A 84 5.86 -21.45 -2.42
C TYR A 84 6.36 -22.47 -3.45
N ALA A 85 5.53 -23.44 -3.81
CA ALA A 85 5.89 -24.44 -4.82
C ALA A 85 6.16 -23.82 -6.19
N ALA A 86 5.34 -22.84 -6.60
CA ALA A 86 5.53 -22.10 -7.84
C ALA A 86 6.88 -21.36 -7.86
N SER A 87 7.23 -20.68 -6.76
CA SER A 87 8.52 -19.98 -6.64
C SER A 87 9.74 -20.89 -6.78
N LEU A 88 9.63 -22.15 -6.34
CA LEU A 88 10.72 -23.12 -6.43
C LEU A 88 10.79 -23.85 -7.77
N THR A 89 9.73 -23.74 -8.58
CA THR A 89 9.62 -24.44 -9.87
C THR A 89 9.67 -23.48 -11.06
N GLY A 90 10.12 -22.23 -10.84
CA GLY A 90 10.37 -21.24 -11.89
C GLY A 90 9.13 -20.46 -12.34
N SER A 91 8.05 -20.44 -11.56
CA SER A 91 6.96 -19.46 -11.66
C SER A 91 7.01 -18.51 -10.46
N SER A 92 6.16 -17.48 -10.42
CA SER A 92 6.02 -16.61 -9.24
C SER A 92 4.78 -16.98 -8.42
N ALA A 93 4.79 -16.62 -7.13
CA ALA A 93 3.61 -16.80 -6.29
C ALA A 93 2.42 -15.99 -6.81
N GLU A 94 2.67 -14.82 -7.40
CA GLU A 94 1.67 -13.97 -8.01
C GLU A 94 1.07 -14.59 -9.26
N ALA A 95 1.89 -15.18 -10.15
CA ALA A 95 1.42 -15.87 -11.35
C ALA A 95 0.57 -17.09 -10.99
N ALA A 96 1.03 -17.91 -10.06
CA ALA A 96 0.28 -19.06 -9.56
C ALA A 96 -1.05 -18.65 -8.92
N ARG A 97 -1.06 -17.59 -8.11
CA ARG A 97 -2.31 -17.03 -7.54
C ARG A 97 -3.24 -16.47 -8.61
N GLY A 98 -2.71 -15.80 -9.63
CA GLY A 98 -3.48 -15.32 -10.77
C GLY A 98 -4.16 -16.46 -11.53
N SER A 99 -3.39 -17.51 -11.83
CA SER A 99 -3.87 -18.75 -12.45
C SER A 99 -4.94 -19.44 -11.61
N LEU A 100 -4.76 -19.50 -10.27
CA LEU A 100 -5.75 -20.02 -9.34
C LEU A 100 -7.04 -19.19 -9.35
N GLU A 101 -6.93 -17.85 -9.36
CA GLU A 101 -8.07 -16.95 -9.46
C GLU A 101 -8.83 -17.09 -10.77
N ASN A 102 -8.13 -17.29 -11.88
CA ASN A 102 -8.74 -17.51 -13.18
C ASN A 102 -9.48 -18.85 -13.24
N LEU A 103 -8.89 -19.93 -12.71
CA LEU A 103 -9.56 -21.22 -12.61
C LEU A 103 -10.82 -21.13 -11.74
N ALA A 104 -10.74 -20.42 -10.61
CA ALA A 104 -11.89 -20.21 -9.74
C ALA A 104 -13.00 -19.41 -10.44
N ARG A 105 -12.63 -18.39 -11.24
CA ARG A 105 -13.58 -17.62 -12.06
C ARG A 105 -14.22 -18.50 -13.13
N PHE A 106 -13.45 -19.37 -13.79
CA PHE A 106 -13.97 -20.32 -14.77
C PHE A 106 -15.03 -21.23 -14.14
N LEU A 107 -14.73 -21.82 -12.97
CA LEU A 107 -15.67 -22.66 -12.24
C LEU A 107 -16.95 -21.93 -11.81
N ARG A 108 -16.85 -20.64 -11.47
CA ARG A 108 -18.00 -19.83 -11.05
C ARG A 108 -18.87 -19.34 -12.20
N ASN A 109 -18.24 -18.94 -13.30
CA ASN A 109 -18.88 -18.13 -14.34
C ASN A 109 -19.18 -18.90 -15.63
N SER A 110 -18.67 -20.13 -15.78
CA SER A 110 -18.86 -20.92 -17.00
C SER A 110 -19.84 -22.08 -16.77
N PRO A 111 -21.01 -22.07 -17.44
CA PRO A 111 -21.92 -23.21 -17.43
C PRO A 111 -21.19 -24.50 -17.85
N GLY A 112 -21.33 -25.56 -17.05
CA GLY A 112 -20.69 -26.85 -17.34
C GLY A 112 -19.20 -26.94 -17.00
N ALA A 113 -18.61 -25.94 -16.32
CA ALA A 113 -17.20 -25.96 -15.92
C ALA A 113 -16.82 -27.20 -15.09
N GLU A 114 -17.64 -27.59 -14.11
CA GLU A 114 -17.41 -28.81 -13.34
C GLU A 114 -17.45 -30.07 -14.22
N GLY A 115 -18.44 -30.16 -15.12
CA GLY A 115 -18.53 -31.27 -16.07
C GLY A 115 -17.36 -31.31 -17.07
N PHE A 116 -16.81 -30.16 -17.43
CA PHE A 116 -15.58 -30.07 -18.21
C PHE A 116 -14.38 -30.59 -17.43
N LEU A 117 -14.17 -30.15 -16.19
CA LEU A 117 -13.07 -30.62 -15.34
C LEU A 117 -13.19 -32.12 -15.02
N ASN A 118 -14.41 -32.61 -14.76
CA ASN A 118 -14.65 -34.04 -14.54
C ASN A 118 -14.28 -34.87 -15.77
N ARG A 119 -14.60 -34.40 -17.00
CA ARG A 119 -14.16 -35.04 -18.25
C ARG A 119 -12.64 -34.97 -18.46
N LEU A 120 -12.00 -33.90 -17.96
CA LEU A 120 -10.55 -33.80 -17.90
C LEU A 120 -9.95 -34.79 -16.89
N GLY A 121 -10.76 -35.42 -16.04
CA GLY A 121 -10.32 -36.33 -14.98
C GLY A 121 -10.01 -35.63 -13.66
N VAL A 122 -10.53 -34.42 -13.46
CA VAL A 122 -10.35 -33.61 -12.25
C VAL A 122 -11.67 -33.51 -11.50
N GLN A 123 -11.71 -34.15 -10.33
CA GLN A 123 -12.86 -34.10 -9.44
C GLN A 123 -12.92 -32.76 -8.68
N THR A 124 -14.06 -32.08 -8.79
CA THR A 124 -14.33 -30.76 -8.16
C THR A 124 -15.05 -30.86 -6.82
N ARG A 125 -15.75 -31.98 -6.56
CA ARG A 125 -16.56 -32.19 -5.35
C ARG A 125 -16.05 -33.34 -4.50
N ASP A 126 -16.20 -33.25 -3.18
CA ASP A 126 -15.85 -34.34 -2.27
C ASP A 126 -16.92 -35.46 -2.28
N ALA A 127 -16.73 -36.48 -1.44
CA ALA A 127 -17.68 -37.59 -1.31
C ALA A 127 -19.06 -37.16 -0.79
N ASN A 128 -19.15 -36.01 -0.12
CA ASN A 128 -20.38 -35.45 0.43
C ASN A 128 -21.07 -34.49 -0.57
N GLY A 129 -20.50 -34.31 -1.77
CA GLY A 129 -21.03 -33.40 -2.79
C GLY A 129 -20.63 -31.93 -2.60
N ASN A 130 -19.81 -31.61 -1.60
CA ASN A 130 -19.34 -30.24 -1.39
C ASN A 130 -18.22 -29.90 -2.35
N LEU A 131 -18.15 -28.63 -2.79
CA LEU A 131 -17.02 -28.17 -3.58
C LEU A 131 -15.73 -28.31 -2.75
N GLN A 132 -14.70 -28.91 -3.35
CA GLN A 132 -13.41 -29.05 -2.71
C GLN A 132 -12.69 -27.70 -2.68
N ASP A 133 -11.70 -27.61 -1.77
CA ASP A 133 -10.80 -26.46 -1.71
C ASP A 133 -10.19 -26.19 -3.09
N MET A 134 -10.29 -24.94 -3.55
CA MET A 134 -9.87 -24.59 -4.91
C MET A 134 -8.37 -24.81 -5.14
N SER A 135 -7.53 -24.75 -4.11
CA SER A 135 -6.10 -25.09 -4.23
C SER A 135 -5.89 -26.59 -4.49
N ALA A 136 -6.75 -27.46 -3.95
CA ALA A 136 -6.72 -28.89 -4.22
C ALA A 136 -7.20 -29.18 -5.65
N ILE A 137 -8.28 -28.52 -6.10
CA ILE A 137 -8.75 -28.62 -7.50
C ILE A 137 -7.64 -28.16 -8.45
N PHE A 138 -7.04 -27.00 -8.18
CA PHE A 138 -5.93 -26.46 -8.97
C PHE A 138 -4.73 -27.41 -9.05
N THR A 139 -4.36 -28.03 -7.93
CA THR A 139 -3.30 -29.04 -7.89
C THR A 139 -3.63 -30.24 -8.80
N ARG A 140 -4.88 -30.73 -8.76
CA ARG A 140 -5.32 -31.83 -9.63
C ARG A 140 -5.35 -31.45 -11.11
N VAL A 141 -5.80 -30.24 -11.44
CA VAL A 141 -5.69 -29.68 -12.79
C VAL A 141 -4.22 -29.70 -13.23
N GLY A 142 -3.33 -29.17 -12.40
CA GLY A 142 -1.90 -29.14 -12.70
C GLY A 142 -1.30 -30.52 -12.94
N ASN A 143 -1.63 -31.51 -12.11
CA ASN A 143 -1.20 -32.89 -12.30
C ASN A 143 -1.69 -33.47 -13.62
N LYS A 144 -2.95 -33.20 -13.96
CA LYS A 144 -3.53 -33.70 -15.19
C LYS A 144 -2.89 -33.05 -16.42
N LEU A 145 -2.69 -31.73 -16.41
CA LEU A 145 -2.02 -31.00 -17.48
C LEU A 145 -0.54 -31.43 -17.62
N ALA A 146 0.15 -31.65 -16.51
CA ALA A 146 1.54 -32.09 -16.50
C ALA A 146 1.74 -33.45 -17.18
N SER A 147 0.76 -34.36 -17.07
CA SER A 147 0.76 -35.67 -17.71
C SER A 147 0.52 -35.64 -19.23
N MET A 148 0.13 -34.49 -19.80
CA MET A 148 -0.21 -34.37 -21.22
C MET A 148 0.98 -33.92 -22.08
N PRO A 149 0.95 -34.24 -23.40
CA PRO A 149 1.81 -33.57 -24.37
C PRO A 149 1.68 -32.04 -24.26
N TYR A 150 2.80 -31.33 -24.35
CA TYR A 150 2.88 -29.90 -24.04
C TYR A 150 1.82 -29.05 -24.75
N TYR A 151 1.71 -29.22 -26.07
CA TYR A 151 0.74 -28.48 -26.88
C TYR A 151 -0.70 -28.63 -26.38
N ARG A 152 -1.11 -29.86 -26.00
CA ARG A 152 -2.45 -30.13 -25.48
C ARG A 152 -2.63 -29.54 -24.08
N ALA A 153 -1.60 -29.65 -23.24
CA ALA A 153 -1.61 -29.05 -21.91
C ALA A 153 -1.77 -27.52 -22.00
N ASN A 154 -1.08 -26.88 -22.95
CA ASN A 154 -1.13 -25.43 -23.16
C ASN A 154 -2.50 -24.95 -23.61
N GLN A 155 -3.17 -25.68 -24.52
CA GLN A 155 -4.55 -25.35 -24.92
C GLN A 155 -5.52 -25.36 -23.74
N TYR A 156 -5.45 -26.38 -22.89
CA TYR A 156 -6.28 -26.45 -21.70
C TYR A 156 -5.89 -25.40 -20.66
N ALA A 157 -4.59 -25.15 -20.48
CA ALA A 157 -4.10 -24.10 -19.58
C ALA A 157 -4.66 -22.73 -19.98
N GLN A 158 -4.57 -22.36 -21.26
CA GLN A 158 -5.13 -21.10 -21.78
C GLN A 158 -6.63 -20.97 -21.53
N LEU A 159 -7.40 -22.04 -21.79
CA LEU A 159 -8.84 -22.06 -21.53
C LEU A 159 -9.16 -21.85 -20.04
N LEU A 160 -8.37 -22.47 -19.16
CA LEU A 160 -8.54 -22.38 -17.71
C LEU A 160 -7.90 -21.10 -17.12
N GLY A 161 -7.26 -20.28 -17.95
CA GLY A 161 -6.55 -19.07 -17.55
C GLY A 161 -5.29 -19.33 -16.71
N ILE A 162 -4.65 -20.48 -16.91
CA ILE A 162 -3.35 -20.85 -16.34
C ILE A 162 -2.26 -20.32 -17.29
N ASP A 163 -1.37 -19.48 -16.77
CA ASP A 163 -0.27 -18.93 -17.55
C ASP A 163 0.83 -19.98 -17.84
N GLU A 164 1.60 -19.76 -18.90
CA GLU A 164 2.61 -20.71 -19.38
C GLU A 164 3.70 -20.99 -18.33
N ASN A 165 4.13 -20.00 -17.55
CA ASN A 165 5.13 -20.20 -16.50
C ASN A 165 4.57 -21.09 -15.37
N THR A 166 3.31 -20.86 -14.99
CA THR A 166 2.61 -21.70 -14.02
C THR A 166 2.36 -23.12 -14.55
N LEU A 167 2.02 -23.28 -15.83
CA LEU A 167 1.93 -24.60 -16.48
C LEU A 167 3.29 -25.32 -16.45
N MET A 168 4.38 -24.62 -16.77
CA MET A 168 5.73 -25.19 -16.73
C MET A 168 6.15 -25.57 -15.29
N ALA A 169 5.79 -24.76 -14.30
CA ALA A 169 5.96 -25.08 -12.89
C ALA A 169 5.17 -26.34 -12.49
N MET A 170 3.92 -26.50 -12.94
CA MET A 170 3.14 -27.74 -12.75
C MET A 170 3.85 -28.96 -13.33
N ARG A 171 4.43 -28.84 -14.53
CA ARG A 171 5.19 -29.92 -15.19
C ARG A 171 6.47 -30.29 -14.45
N ARG A 172 7.13 -29.33 -13.81
CA ARG A 172 8.33 -29.55 -12.96
C ARG A 172 8.00 -30.14 -11.60
N GLY A 173 6.73 -30.13 -11.20
CA GLY A 173 6.21 -30.79 -10.01
C GLY A 173 6.00 -29.85 -8.82
N LEU A 174 4.75 -29.44 -8.59
CA LEU A 174 4.37 -28.59 -7.45
C LEU A 174 4.08 -29.38 -6.16
N ASN A 175 3.74 -30.66 -6.27
CA ASN A 175 3.18 -31.44 -5.16
C ASN A 175 4.16 -31.62 -4.01
N GLY A 176 5.43 -31.93 -4.31
CA GLY A 176 6.47 -32.12 -3.31
C GLY A 176 6.65 -30.86 -2.47
N PHE A 177 6.93 -29.74 -3.12
CA PHE A 177 7.13 -28.45 -2.45
C PHE A 177 5.89 -27.95 -1.69
N SER A 178 4.69 -28.18 -2.23
CA SER A 178 3.44 -27.81 -1.55
C SER A 178 3.24 -28.62 -0.27
N ALA A 179 3.50 -29.92 -0.32
CA ALA A 179 3.41 -30.79 0.85
C ALA A 179 4.49 -30.45 1.90
N ASP A 180 5.71 -30.15 1.45
CA ASP A 180 6.81 -29.74 2.31
C ASP A 180 6.47 -28.45 3.07
N TYR A 181 5.91 -27.47 2.36
CA TYR A 181 5.42 -26.24 2.98
C TYR A 181 4.35 -26.50 4.03
N GLN A 182 3.35 -27.33 3.72
CA GLN A 182 2.31 -27.69 4.69
C GLN A 182 2.88 -28.38 5.93
N ARG A 183 3.92 -29.21 5.79
CA ARG A 183 4.60 -29.82 6.95
C ARG A 183 5.29 -28.75 7.80
N MET A 184 5.98 -27.79 7.19
CA MET A 184 6.58 -26.67 7.92
C MET A 184 5.53 -25.84 8.69
N LEU A 185 4.38 -25.56 8.08
CA LEU A 185 3.28 -24.85 8.77
C LEU A 185 2.78 -25.63 9.99
N LYS A 186 2.59 -26.95 9.85
CA LYS A 186 2.15 -27.81 10.95
C LYS A 186 3.18 -27.88 12.08
N GLN A 187 4.46 -28.08 11.75
CA GLN A 187 5.54 -28.18 12.74
C GLN A 187 5.75 -26.88 13.53
N THR A 188 5.54 -25.74 12.88
CA THR A 188 5.66 -24.42 13.53
C THR A 188 4.40 -24.00 14.28
N GLY A 189 3.30 -24.74 14.16
CA GLY A 189 1.99 -24.35 14.70
C GLY A 189 1.38 -23.14 14.01
N PHE A 190 1.92 -22.70 12.86
CA PHE A 190 1.43 -21.53 12.15
C PHE A 190 0.16 -21.86 11.35
N ASN A 191 -0.97 -21.24 11.73
CA ASN A 191 -2.22 -21.35 11.00
C ASN A 191 -2.41 -20.12 10.09
N ALA A 192 -2.20 -20.29 8.78
CA ALA A 192 -2.27 -19.15 7.87
C ALA A 192 -3.70 -18.60 7.70
N ASP A 193 -4.73 -19.43 7.81
CA ASP A 193 -6.13 -18.98 7.72
C ASP A 193 -6.50 -18.08 8.90
N ILE A 194 -6.09 -18.44 10.12
CA ILE A 194 -6.28 -17.59 11.31
C ILE A 194 -5.45 -16.31 11.19
N ALA A 195 -4.17 -16.43 10.84
CA ALA A 195 -3.28 -15.29 10.71
C ALA A 195 -3.77 -14.27 9.66
N ALA A 196 -4.33 -14.76 8.55
CA ALA A 196 -4.90 -13.91 7.51
C ALA A 196 -6.19 -13.21 7.96
N LYS A 197 -7.07 -13.89 8.71
CA LYS A 197 -8.25 -13.24 9.33
C LYS A 197 -7.84 -12.12 10.29
N GLN A 198 -6.88 -12.38 11.17
CA GLN A 198 -6.36 -11.37 12.10
C GLN A 198 -5.69 -10.19 11.36
N SER A 199 -4.92 -10.50 10.31
CA SER A 199 -4.26 -9.49 9.47
C SER A 199 -5.25 -8.62 8.71
N ASN A 200 -6.35 -9.21 8.21
CA ASN A 200 -7.42 -8.47 7.57
C ASN A 200 -8.12 -7.53 8.57
N GLN A 201 -8.45 -8.02 9.77
CA GLN A 201 -9.02 -7.18 10.83
C GLN A 201 -8.12 -6.00 11.18
N PHE A 202 -6.83 -6.26 11.42
CA PHE A 202 -5.84 -5.20 11.68
C PHE A 202 -5.77 -4.20 10.52
N THR A 203 -5.73 -4.68 9.28
CA THR A 203 -5.65 -3.82 8.09
C THR A 203 -6.90 -2.96 7.93
N ILE A 204 -8.09 -3.49 8.21
CA ILE A 204 -9.35 -2.73 8.22
C ILE A 204 -9.30 -1.64 9.30
N SER A 205 -8.90 -1.96 10.53
CA SER A 205 -8.77 -0.98 11.61
C SER A 205 -7.76 0.11 11.27
N MET A 206 -6.62 -0.25 10.68
CA MET A 206 -5.59 0.70 10.27
C MET A 206 -6.08 1.62 9.15
N LYS A 207 -6.76 1.08 8.13
CA LYS A 207 -7.38 1.89 7.06
C LYS A 207 -8.44 2.82 7.62
N GLY A 208 -9.26 2.36 8.57
CA GLY A 208 -10.26 3.19 9.26
C GLY A 208 -9.62 4.34 10.04
N LEU A 209 -8.55 4.06 10.79
CA LEU A 209 -7.79 5.09 11.50
C LEU A 209 -7.18 6.13 10.55
N THR A 210 -6.53 5.68 9.48
CA THR A 210 -5.97 6.57 8.44
C THR A 210 -7.06 7.41 7.76
N GLY A 211 -8.23 6.81 7.49
CA GLY A 211 -9.39 7.52 6.96
C GLY A 211 -9.88 8.62 7.89
N LEU A 212 -9.99 8.35 9.19
CA LEU A 212 -10.36 9.34 10.21
C LEU A 212 -9.35 10.51 10.27
N PHE A 213 -8.05 10.22 10.23
CA PHE A 213 -7.03 11.26 10.15
C PHE A 213 -7.11 12.09 8.87
N GLY A 214 -7.43 11.45 7.74
CA GLY A 214 -7.73 12.14 6.48
C GLY A 214 -8.87 13.14 6.65
N ILE A 215 -10.00 12.71 7.21
CA ILE A 215 -11.16 13.59 7.49
C ILE A 215 -10.77 14.75 8.41
N LEU A 216 -10.01 14.49 9.48
CA LEU A 216 -9.58 15.53 10.40
C LEU A 216 -8.67 16.55 9.70
N ARG A 217 -7.72 16.08 8.88
CA ARG A 217 -6.86 16.94 8.06
C ARG A 217 -7.70 17.79 7.10
N ASP A 218 -8.66 17.19 6.40
CA ASP A 218 -9.51 17.89 5.44
C ASP A 218 -10.39 18.94 6.13
N LYS A 219 -10.92 18.63 7.31
CA LYS A 219 -11.67 19.57 8.15
C LYS A 219 -10.80 20.75 8.59
N ILE A 220 -9.61 20.49 9.14
CA ILE A 220 -8.69 21.56 9.55
C ILE A 220 -8.28 22.39 8.33
N GLY A 221 -7.85 21.74 7.25
CA GLY A 221 -7.42 22.40 6.01
C GLY A 221 -8.52 23.26 5.39
N SER A 222 -9.77 22.78 5.36
CA SER A 222 -10.91 23.56 4.85
C SER A 222 -11.25 24.75 5.74
N HIS A 223 -11.21 24.61 7.07
CA HIS A 223 -11.39 25.74 7.98
C HIS A 223 -10.29 26.79 7.85
N LEU A 224 -9.04 26.36 7.65
CA LEU A 224 -7.91 27.25 7.41
C LEU A 224 -8.00 27.96 6.06
N ALA A 225 -8.33 27.25 4.98
CA ALA A 225 -8.56 27.85 3.66
C ALA A 225 -9.73 28.86 3.70
N GLY A 226 -10.80 28.52 4.42
CA GLY A 226 -11.93 29.42 4.67
C GLY A 226 -11.55 30.66 5.49
N GLY A 227 -10.72 30.50 6.54
CA GLY A 227 -10.27 31.61 7.40
C GLY A 227 -9.24 32.52 6.74
N LEU A 228 -8.29 31.96 6.00
CA LEU A 228 -7.21 32.72 5.33
C LEU A 228 -7.69 33.49 4.10
N SER A 229 -8.74 33.05 3.41
CA SER A 229 -9.26 33.77 2.24
C SER A 229 -9.69 35.20 2.58
N ARG A 230 -10.41 35.38 3.71
CA ARG A 230 -10.84 36.69 4.21
C ARG A 230 -9.68 37.58 4.67
N GLU A 231 -8.67 37.00 5.32
CA GLU A 231 -7.48 37.72 5.79
C GLU A 231 -6.56 38.12 4.61
N ILE A 232 -6.42 37.28 3.58
CA ILE A 232 -5.66 37.57 2.36
C ILE A 232 -6.33 38.69 1.56
N ASP A 233 -7.66 38.69 1.44
CA ASP A 233 -8.39 39.77 0.76
C ASP A 233 -8.27 41.10 1.50
N ASN A 234 -8.29 41.07 2.84
CA ASN A 234 -8.07 42.27 3.67
C ASN A 234 -6.61 42.76 3.61
N LEU A 235 -5.63 41.85 3.61
CA LEU A 235 -4.22 42.17 3.45
C LEU A 235 -3.94 42.74 2.06
N ARG A 236 -4.53 42.16 1.00
CA ARG A 236 -4.46 42.66 -0.37
C ARG A 236 -5.02 44.08 -0.47
N LYS A 237 -6.20 44.35 0.10
CA LYS A 237 -6.77 45.71 0.16
C LYS A 237 -5.84 46.67 0.90
N ARG A 238 -5.37 46.31 2.10
CA ARG A 238 -4.48 47.16 2.89
C ARG A 238 -3.13 47.43 2.21
N LEU A 239 -2.58 46.47 1.47
CA LEU A 239 -1.34 46.65 0.70
C LEU A 239 -1.56 47.58 -0.50
N LEU A 240 -2.67 47.45 -1.23
CA LEU A 240 -3.01 48.33 -2.35
C LEU A 240 -3.29 49.76 -1.89
N ASP A 241 -4.05 49.93 -0.80
CA ASP A 241 -4.42 51.25 -0.26
C ASP A 241 -3.21 52.00 0.34
N ASN A 242 -2.19 51.26 0.82
CA ASN A 242 -0.98 51.85 1.40
C ASN A 242 0.23 51.82 0.46
N PHE A 243 0.10 51.29 -0.76
CA PHE A 243 1.16 51.22 -1.77
C PHE A 243 1.87 52.58 -2.00
N PRO A 244 1.16 53.73 -2.08
CA PRO A 244 1.79 55.04 -2.27
C PRO A 244 2.61 55.53 -1.07
N LYS A 245 2.38 54.97 0.13
CA LYS A 245 3.21 55.24 1.32
C LYS A 245 4.45 54.35 1.34
N ILE A 246 4.28 53.07 0.97
CA ILE A 246 5.38 52.10 0.86
C ILE A 246 6.39 52.58 -0.21
N GLU A 247 5.91 53.04 -1.36
CA GLU A 247 6.74 53.62 -2.42
C GLU A 247 7.53 54.86 -1.93
N ARG A 248 6.89 55.74 -1.16
CA ARG A 248 7.56 56.92 -0.59
C ARG A 248 8.67 56.55 0.40
N VAL A 249 8.44 55.55 1.25
CA VAL A 249 9.45 55.08 2.21
C VAL A 249 10.63 54.44 1.46
N LEU A 250 10.36 53.56 0.51
CA LEU A 250 11.40 52.92 -0.31
C LEU A 250 12.20 53.95 -1.11
N THR A 251 11.53 54.92 -1.72
CA THR A 251 12.19 56.01 -2.46
C THR A 251 13.04 56.88 -1.53
N SER A 252 12.60 57.11 -0.29
CA SER A 252 13.37 57.87 0.69
C SER A 252 14.61 57.11 1.16
N ILE A 253 14.50 55.78 1.35
CA ILE A 253 15.64 54.91 1.69
C ILE A 253 16.65 54.88 0.54
N ILE A 254 16.17 54.71 -0.71
CA ILE A 254 17.02 54.71 -1.90
C ILE A 254 17.74 56.05 -2.06
N LYS A 255 17.03 57.17 -1.89
CA LYS A 255 17.64 58.51 -1.91
C LYS A 255 18.67 58.70 -0.80
N GLY A 256 18.42 58.20 0.40
CA GLY A 256 19.35 58.26 1.53
C GLY A 256 20.63 57.46 1.28
N ILE A 257 20.52 56.27 0.67
CA ILE A 257 21.67 55.43 0.30
C ILE A 257 22.51 56.11 -0.79
N ILE A 258 21.87 56.71 -1.80
CA ILE A 258 22.56 57.46 -2.86
C ILE A 258 23.31 58.67 -2.27
N GLN A 259 22.66 59.44 -1.39
CA GLN A 259 23.29 60.59 -0.74
C GLN A 259 24.46 60.21 0.17
N ALA A 260 24.35 59.11 0.91
CA ALA A 260 25.45 58.59 1.72
C ALA A 260 26.65 58.17 0.85
N GLY A 261 26.40 57.55 -0.31
CA GLY A 261 27.44 57.22 -1.30
C GLY A 261 28.13 58.45 -1.89
N GLU A 262 27.39 59.53 -2.18
CA GLU A 262 27.95 60.78 -2.68
C GLU A 262 28.78 61.54 -1.64
N ILE A 263 28.44 61.43 -0.35
CA ILE A 263 29.21 62.02 0.76
C ILE A 263 30.55 61.29 0.92
N VAL A 264 30.55 59.96 0.89
CA VAL A 264 31.76 59.13 0.97
C VAL A 264 32.69 59.38 -0.23
N SER A 265 32.13 59.49 -1.44
CA SER A 265 32.87 59.82 -2.67
C SER A 265 33.57 61.19 -2.59
N ARG A 266 32.89 62.22 -2.06
CA ARG A 266 33.46 63.58 -1.93
C ARG A 266 34.57 63.71 -0.89
N VAL A 267 34.54 62.88 0.16
CA VAL A 267 35.58 62.87 1.20
C VAL A 267 36.85 62.16 0.71
N ILE A 268 36.72 61.13 -0.12
CA ILE A 268 37.84 60.36 -0.67
C ILE A 268 38.62 61.14 -1.74
N TRP A 269 38.00 62.11 -2.43
CA TRP A 269 38.65 62.94 -3.47
C TRP A 269 39.27 64.26 -2.95
N ARG A 270 39.25 64.51 -1.64
CA ARG A 270 39.84 65.72 -1.01
C ARG A 270 40.98 65.42 -0.02
N MET A 271 41.45 64.16 0.05
CA MET A 271 42.73 63.77 0.65
C MET A 271 43.69 63.37 -0.46
#